data_AF-A0A9Q3WQI3-F1
#
_entry.id   AF-A0A9Q3WQI3-F1
#
_cell.length_a   1.000
_cell.length_b   1.000
_cell.length_c   1.000
_cell.angle_alpha   90.00
_cell.angle_beta   90.00
_cell.angle_gamma   90.00
#
_symmetry.space_group_name_H-M   'P 1'
#
loop_
_entity.id
_entity.type
_entity.pdbx_description
1 polymer ?
#
loop_
_entity_poly.entity_id
_entity_poly.type
_entity_poly.pdbx_seq_one_letter_code
_entity_poly.pdbx_strand_id
1 'polypeptide(L)'
;MGKLLNDEAGDQAFFLSLRAYHGWRRGFEPTTRRRALEAAVVYNPTNPEDRGLSEYSPRRSQVVRSLEFGDRLLGAREERLCGHRQDHHLPSTVQQDRAGGLGEKMVDTALVSDLIFLALEDDGSWLIVVGQDADLVPGVLTAEGLLKGSDRRVIFLARGGINNSNPKMTDLICRR
;
A
#
# COMPACT_ATOMS: atom_id res chain seq x y z
N MET A 1 -0.16 -0.22 -13.52
CA MET A 1 -1.04 -1.16 -12.79
C MET A 1 -2.36 -1.34 -13.52
N GLY A 2 -3.19 -0.30 -13.66
CA GLY A 2 -4.49 -0.41 -14.35
C GLY A 2 -4.44 -0.96 -15.78
N LYS A 3 -3.48 -0.53 -16.61
CA LYS A 3 -3.29 -1.07 -17.97
C LYS A 3 -2.99 -2.58 -17.99
N LEU A 4 -2.20 -3.08 -17.05
CA LEU A 4 -1.76 -4.47 -17.02
C LEU A 4 -2.88 -5.43 -16.55
N LEU A 5 -3.60 -5.07 -15.48
CA LEU A 5 -4.79 -5.82 -15.05
C LEU A 5 -5.84 -5.91 -16.17
N ASN A 6 -5.92 -4.86 -16.99
CA ASN A 6 -6.84 -4.76 -18.11
C ASN A 6 -6.47 -5.60 -19.34
N ASP A 7 -5.18 -5.83 -19.57
CA ASP A 7 -4.70 -6.61 -20.71
C ASP A 7 -4.89 -8.12 -20.47
N GLU A 8 -4.97 -8.54 -19.19
CA GLU A 8 -4.94 -9.96 -18.79
C GLU A 8 -6.28 -10.47 -18.22
N ALA A 9 -7.10 -9.60 -17.63
CA ALA A 9 -8.37 -9.96 -17.00
C ALA A 9 -9.50 -9.01 -17.42
N GLY A 10 -9.60 -8.73 -18.72
CA GLY A 10 -10.46 -7.69 -19.30
C GLY A 10 -11.93 -7.72 -18.90
N ASP A 11 -12.46 -8.88 -18.50
CA ASP A 11 -13.86 -9.08 -18.10
C ASP A 11 -14.07 -9.15 -16.57
N GLN A 12 -13.00 -9.06 -15.77
CA GLN A 12 -13.08 -9.15 -14.31
C GLN A 12 -13.14 -7.77 -13.65
N ALA A 13 -13.96 -7.67 -12.60
CA ALA A 13 -14.02 -6.50 -11.74
C ALA A 13 -13.07 -6.67 -10.55
N PHE A 14 -12.24 -5.65 -10.31
CA PHE A 14 -11.27 -5.62 -9.23
C PHE A 14 -11.61 -4.52 -8.24
N PHE A 15 -11.61 -4.87 -6.96
CA PHE A 15 -11.64 -3.91 -5.88
C PHE A 15 -10.22 -3.64 -5.39
N LEU A 16 -9.85 -2.37 -5.36
CA LEU A 16 -8.52 -1.92 -4.93
C LEU A 16 -8.66 -1.25 -3.57
N SER A 17 -7.99 -1.82 -2.57
CA SER A 17 -7.76 -1.18 -1.27
C SER A 17 -6.34 -0.66 -1.25
N LEU A 18 -6.16 0.65 -1.21
CA LEU A 18 -4.84 1.28 -1.26
C LEU A 18 -4.38 1.62 0.15
N ARG A 19 -3.11 1.32 0.44
CA ARG A 19 -2.45 1.76 1.66
C ARG A 19 -1.16 2.46 1.30
N ALA A 20 -1.07 3.73 1.68
CA ALA A 20 0.07 4.56 1.37
C ALA A 20 1.07 4.54 2.54
N TYR A 21 2.34 4.31 2.22
CA TYR A 21 3.45 4.34 3.16
C TYR A 21 4.40 5.44 2.75
N HIS A 22 4.53 6.44 3.62
CA HIS A 22 5.33 7.65 3.41
C HIS A 22 5.53 8.33 4.76
N GLY A 23 6.37 9.35 4.81
CA GLY A 23 6.47 10.28 5.94
C GLY A 23 5.19 11.10 6.17
N TRP A 24 4.23 10.50 6.86
CA TRP A 24 2.90 11.07 7.10
C TRP A 24 2.82 12.11 8.22
N ARG A 25 3.73 12.07 9.20
CA ARG A 25 3.67 12.95 10.38
C ARG A 25 5.03 13.49 10.81
N ARG A 26 5.06 14.73 11.30
CA ARG A 26 6.19 15.32 12.04
C ARG A 26 5.76 15.55 13.48
N GLY A 27 6.27 14.76 14.42
CA GLY A 27 5.63 14.70 15.74
C GLY A 27 4.24 14.06 15.60
N PHE A 28 3.23 14.73 16.14
CA PHE A 28 1.83 14.35 16.03
C PHE A 28 1.11 15.03 14.86
N GLU A 29 1.78 15.97 14.18
CA GLU A 29 1.19 16.80 13.13
C GLU A 29 1.25 16.13 11.76
N PRO A 30 0.13 16.05 11.02
CA PRO A 30 0.11 15.52 9.65
C PRO A 30 0.88 16.42 8.69
N THR A 31 1.64 15.82 7.77
CA THR A 31 2.39 16.55 6.74
C THR A 31 1.49 17.11 5.66
N THR A 32 1.97 18.09 4.89
CA THR A 32 1.24 18.65 3.73
C THR A 32 0.85 17.58 2.71
N ARG A 33 1.72 16.59 2.48
CA ARG A 33 1.44 15.47 1.58
C ARG A 33 0.30 14.59 2.08
N ARG A 34 0.28 14.29 3.38
CA ARG A 34 -0.84 13.56 3.99
C ARG A 34 -2.15 14.30 3.80
N ARG A 35 -2.19 15.59 4.17
CA ARG A 35 -3.41 16.42 4.04
C ARG A 35 -3.91 16.48 2.60
N ALA A 36 -2.99 16.55 1.62
CA ALA A 36 -3.35 16.54 0.20
C ALA A 36 -3.95 15.20 -0.24
N LEU A 37 -3.41 14.07 0.24
CA LEU A 37 -3.97 12.74 -0.05
C LEU A 37 -5.29 12.48 0.69
N GLU A 38 -5.45 12.99 1.92
CA GLU A 38 -6.73 12.94 2.64
C GLU A 38 -7.81 13.77 1.95
N ALA A 39 -7.42 14.90 1.34
CA ALA A 39 -8.32 15.71 0.52
C ALA A 39 -8.65 15.07 -0.84
N ALA A 40 -7.84 14.12 -1.31
CA ALA A 40 -8.15 13.34 -2.50
C ALA A 40 -9.25 12.32 -2.15
N VAL A 41 -10.46 12.56 -2.66
CA VAL A 41 -11.65 11.81 -2.26
C VAL A 41 -11.54 10.34 -2.68
N VAL A 42 -11.75 9.44 -1.72
CA VAL A 42 -12.08 8.03 -1.98
C VAL A 42 -13.57 7.96 -2.29
N TYR A 43 -13.93 7.26 -3.36
CA TYR A 43 -15.30 7.09 -3.87
C TYR A 43 -16.40 7.21 -2.79
N ASN A 44 -17.28 8.21 -2.93
CA ASN A 44 -18.41 8.40 -2.03
C ASN A 44 -19.68 7.77 -2.63
N PRO A 45 -20.17 6.63 -2.11
CA PRO A 45 -21.35 5.96 -2.66
C PRO A 45 -22.65 6.77 -2.53
N THR A 46 -22.66 7.84 -1.72
CA THR A 46 -23.82 8.71 -1.51
C THR A 46 -23.86 9.92 -2.45
N ASN A 47 -22.74 10.21 -3.14
CA ASN A 47 -22.68 11.26 -4.16
C ASN A 47 -22.34 10.62 -5.52
N PRO A 48 -23.33 10.33 -6.38
CA PRO A 48 -23.09 9.65 -7.66
C PRO A 48 -22.26 10.45 -8.67
N GLU A 49 -22.05 11.76 -8.46
CA GLU A 49 -21.12 12.57 -9.26
C GLU A 49 -19.68 12.51 -8.75
N ASP A 50 -19.47 12.04 -7.52
CA ASP A 50 -18.17 11.92 -6.89
C ASP A 50 -17.51 10.59 -7.25
N ARG A 51 -16.71 10.62 -8.32
CA ARG A 51 -15.97 9.46 -8.78
C ARG A 51 -14.71 9.19 -7.95
N GLY A 52 -14.30 10.11 -7.07
CA GLY A 52 -13.11 10.02 -6.23
C GLY A 52 -11.86 9.51 -6.97
N LEU A 53 -11.02 8.72 -6.29
CA LEU A 53 -9.87 8.06 -6.89
C LEU A 53 -10.23 7.10 -8.05
N SER A 54 -11.48 6.66 -8.14
CA SER A 54 -11.95 5.83 -9.25
C SER A 54 -12.09 6.63 -10.55
N GLU A 55 -12.09 7.97 -10.51
CA GLU A 55 -12.00 8.81 -11.73
C GLU A 55 -10.66 8.62 -12.45
N TYR A 56 -9.60 8.37 -11.70
CA TYR A 56 -8.27 8.08 -12.26
C TYR A 56 -8.10 6.61 -12.67
N SER A 57 -9.15 5.81 -12.49
CA SER A 57 -9.17 4.42 -12.95
C SER A 57 -9.46 4.38 -14.45
N PRO A 58 -8.60 3.74 -15.27
CA PRO A 58 -8.78 3.71 -16.72
C PRO A 58 -10.00 2.90 -17.19
N ARG A 59 -10.65 2.11 -16.30
CA ARG A 59 -11.86 1.33 -16.63
C ARG A 59 -12.82 1.25 -15.44
N ARG A 60 -14.13 1.17 -15.73
CA ARG A 60 -15.21 1.03 -14.73
C ARG A 60 -15.13 -0.25 -13.87
N SER A 61 -14.42 -1.27 -14.35
CA SER A 61 -14.23 -2.53 -13.64
C SER A 61 -13.20 -2.47 -12.52
N GLN A 62 -12.42 -1.38 -12.41
CA GLN A 62 -11.42 -1.18 -11.37
C GLN A 62 -11.91 -0.09 -10.41
N VAL A 63 -12.30 -0.49 -9.20
CA VAL A 63 -12.90 0.42 -8.21
C VAL A 63 -11.98 0.54 -7.00
N VAL A 64 -11.48 1.76 -6.75
CA VAL A 64 -10.71 2.07 -5.55
C VAL A 64 -11.68 2.26 -4.39
N ARG A 65 -11.68 1.32 -3.44
CA ARG A 65 -12.61 1.29 -2.30
C ARG A 65 -12.13 2.08 -1.09
N SER A 66 -10.82 2.08 -0.85
CA SER A 66 -10.23 2.75 0.31
C SER A 66 -8.85 3.29 0.00
N LEU A 67 -8.50 4.38 0.68
CA LEU A 67 -7.14 4.88 0.83
C LEU A 67 -6.85 5.02 2.32
N GLU A 68 -5.90 4.25 2.82
CA GLU A 68 -5.47 4.28 4.20
C GLU A 68 -3.97 4.57 4.30
N PHE A 69 -3.48 4.88 5.50
CA PHE A 69 -2.11 5.34 5.72
C PHE A 69 -1.37 4.43 6.70
N GLY A 70 -0.12 4.11 6.37
CA GLY A 70 0.74 3.21 7.15
C GLY A 70 1.21 3.74 8.51
N ASP A 71 0.80 4.94 8.93
CA ASP A 71 1.04 5.39 10.31
C ASP A 71 0.01 4.82 11.30
N ARG A 72 -1.09 4.25 10.82
CA ARG A 72 -2.01 3.41 11.60
C ARG A 72 -1.81 1.95 11.20
N LEU A 73 -0.93 1.23 11.89
CA LEU A 73 -0.69 -0.21 11.63
C LEU A 73 -1.97 -1.06 11.74
N LEU A 74 -2.13 -2.04 10.85
CA LEU A 74 -3.30 -2.92 10.76
C LEU A 74 -3.38 -3.91 11.93
N GLY A 75 -2.24 -4.53 12.28
CA GLY A 75 -2.16 -5.50 13.38
C GLY A 75 -2.04 -4.88 14.77
N ALA A 76 -2.01 -3.56 14.88
CA ALA A 76 -1.87 -2.87 16.17
C ALA A 76 -3.24 -2.65 16.83
N ARG A 77 -3.29 -2.82 18.16
CA ARG A 77 -4.49 -2.59 18.96
C ARG A 77 -4.80 -1.11 19.07
N GLU A 78 -6.08 -0.73 19.01
CA GLU A 78 -6.51 0.68 19.08
C GLU A 78 -6.09 1.40 20.37
N GLU A 79 -5.94 0.67 21.49
CA GLU A 79 -5.40 1.23 22.75
C GLU A 79 -3.96 1.76 22.63
N ARG A 80 -3.25 1.41 21.54
CA ARG A 80 -1.89 1.90 21.23
C ARG A 80 -1.90 3.13 20.33
N LEU A 81 -3.07 3.61 19.92
CA LEU A 81 -3.19 4.88 19.21
C LEU A 81 -2.64 6.01 20.10
N CYS A 82 -1.94 6.94 19.48
CA CYS A 82 -1.25 8.02 20.16
C CYS A 82 -1.62 9.38 19.56
N GLY A 83 -1.18 10.44 20.25
CA GLY A 83 -1.50 11.82 19.92
C GLY A 83 -2.82 12.31 20.48
N HIS A 84 -3.09 13.61 20.34
CA HIS A 84 -4.27 14.25 20.92
C HIS A 84 -5.61 13.75 20.35
N ARG A 85 -5.59 13.21 19.13
CA ARG A 85 -6.78 12.68 18.45
C ARG A 85 -6.85 11.16 18.41
N GLN A 86 -5.85 10.47 18.97
CA GLN A 86 -5.74 9.00 18.96
C GLN A 86 -5.98 8.41 17.57
N ASP A 87 -5.34 8.95 16.54
CA ASP A 87 -5.62 8.65 15.13
C ASP A 87 -4.46 7.95 14.41
N HIS A 88 -3.38 7.62 15.12
CA HIS A 88 -2.19 6.97 14.56
C HIS A 88 -1.40 6.16 15.59
N HIS A 89 -0.69 5.13 15.13
CA HIS A 89 0.22 4.31 15.94
C HIS A 89 1.66 4.83 15.88
N LEU A 90 2.06 5.43 14.76
CA LEU A 90 3.44 5.84 14.49
C LEU A 90 3.53 7.38 14.39
N PRO A 91 3.87 8.08 15.49
CA PRO A 91 4.17 9.50 15.42
C PRO A 91 5.55 9.70 14.79
N SER A 92 5.78 10.87 14.19
CA SER A 92 7.09 11.28 13.67
C SER A 92 7.70 10.34 12.60
N THR A 93 6.89 9.88 11.65
CA THR A 93 7.36 9.18 10.44
C THR A 93 8.19 10.07 9.50
N VAL A 94 8.20 11.38 9.74
CA VAL A 94 9.19 12.34 9.24
C VAL A 94 10.01 12.87 10.40
N GLN A 95 11.33 12.80 10.27
CA GLN A 95 12.27 13.36 11.24
C GLN A 95 13.29 14.26 10.54
N GLN A 96 13.80 15.23 11.30
CA GLN A 96 14.94 16.01 10.89
C GLN A 96 16.19 15.35 11.46
N ASP A 97 17.17 15.03 10.61
CA ASP A 97 18.45 14.51 11.05
C ASP A 97 19.28 15.60 11.75
N ARG A 98 20.45 15.22 12.28
CA ARG A 98 21.37 16.14 12.97
C ARG A 98 21.95 17.23 12.06
N ALA A 99 22.00 16.98 10.75
CA ALA A 99 22.47 17.92 9.75
C ALA A 99 21.35 18.84 9.23
N GLY A 100 20.13 18.69 9.74
CA GLY A 100 18.98 19.47 9.33
C GLY A 100 18.22 18.90 8.13
N GLY A 101 18.64 17.76 7.58
CA GLY A 101 17.97 17.06 6.48
C GLY A 101 16.65 16.44 6.93
N LEU A 102 15.63 16.49 6.06
CA LEU A 102 14.37 15.78 6.29
C LEU A 102 14.49 14.35 5.78
N GLY A 103 14.20 13.39 6.64
CA GLY A 103 14.20 11.97 6.33
C GLY A 103 12.92 11.30 6.80
N GLU A 104 12.61 10.18 6.17
CA GLU A 104 11.52 9.30 6.59
C GLU A 104 12.04 8.28 7.59
N LYS A 105 11.17 7.85 8.52
CA LYS A 105 11.54 6.89 9.54
C LYS A 105 10.40 5.91 9.79
N MET A 106 10.77 4.64 9.97
CA MET A 106 9.85 3.51 10.19
C MET A 106 8.87 3.23 9.03
N VAL A 107 8.98 3.90 7.88
CA VAL A 107 8.04 3.72 6.77
C VAL A 107 8.11 2.31 6.20
N ASP A 108 9.32 1.83 5.88
CA ASP A 108 9.52 0.47 5.36
C ASP A 108 9.14 -0.59 6.40
N THR A 109 9.48 -0.34 7.68
CA THR A 109 9.10 -1.22 8.79
C THR A 109 7.59 -1.32 8.94
N ALA A 110 6.86 -0.20 8.83
CA ALA A 110 5.42 -0.19 8.88
C ALA A 110 4.81 -0.96 7.70
N LEU A 111 5.33 -0.72 6.49
CA LEU A 111 4.92 -1.43 5.27
C LEU A 111 5.10 -2.94 5.43
N VAL A 112 6.29 -3.38 5.82
CA VAL A 112 6.58 -4.81 5.97
C VAL A 112 5.73 -5.42 7.09
N SER A 113 5.51 -4.72 8.21
CA SER A 113 4.67 -5.23 9.31
C SER A 113 3.23 -5.48 8.86
N ASP A 114 2.63 -4.50 8.18
CA ASP A 114 1.28 -4.62 7.64
C ASP A 114 1.20 -5.65 6.49
N LEU A 115 2.25 -5.78 5.67
CA LEU A 115 2.32 -6.82 4.63
C LEU A 115 2.28 -8.22 5.24
N ILE A 116 3.09 -8.47 6.28
CA ILE A 116 3.11 -9.75 6.98
C ILE A 116 1.77 -10.02 7.67
N PHE A 117 1.18 -9.01 8.30
CA PHE A 117 -0.16 -9.10 8.87
C PHE A 117 -1.19 -9.54 7.81
N LEU A 118 -1.22 -8.87 6.66
CA LEU A 118 -2.13 -9.22 5.55
C LEU A 118 -1.86 -10.59 4.94
N ALA A 119 -0.61 -11.05 4.92
CA ALA A 119 -0.27 -12.38 4.42
C ALA A 119 -0.83 -13.50 5.32
N LEU A 120 -0.99 -13.23 6.62
CA LEU A 120 -1.58 -14.18 7.58
C LEU A 120 -3.12 -14.16 7.58
N GLU A 121 -3.73 -13.03 7.23
CA GLU A 121 -5.18 -12.93 7.04
C GLU A 121 -5.63 -13.76 5.84
N ASP A 122 -6.72 -14.53 5.94
CA ASP A 122 -7.25 -15.31 4.82
C ASP A 122 -8.51 -14.65 4.24
N ASP A 123 -8.29 -13.67 3.36
CA ASP A 123 -9.35 -12.87 2.71
C ASP A 123 -9.42 -13.10 1.18
N GLY A 124 -8.62 -14.03 0.65
CA GLY A 124 -8.51 -14.29 -0.78
C GLY A 124 -7.88 -13.16 -1.62
N SER A 125 -7.42 -12.07 -1.00
CA SER A 125 -6.84 -10.93 -1.73
C SER A 125 -5.42 -11.21 -2.22
N TRP A 126 -5.02 -10.51 -3.29
CA TRP A 126 -3.65 -10.45 -3.75
C TRP A 126 -2.96 -9.23 -3.16
N LEU A 127 -1.72 -9.41 -2.70
CA LEU A 127 -0.92 -8.36 -2.08
C LEU A 127 0.03 -7.77 -3.11
N ILE A 128 -0.04 -6.46 -3.32
CA ILE A 128 0.81 -5.78 -4.30
C ILE A 128 1.57 -4.67 -3.60
N VAL A 129 2.89 -4.82 -3.52
CA VAL A 129 3.81 -3.86 -2.95
C VAL A 129 4.42 -3.04 -4.07
N VAL A 130 4.24 -1.72 -4.02
CA VAL A 130 4.83 -0.79 -5.00
C VAL A 130 5.89 0.04 -4.28
N GLY A 131 7.15 -0.10 -4.69
CA GLY A 131 8.27 0.58 -4.05
C GLY A 131 9.55 0.49 -4.87
N GLN A 132 10.52 1.35 -4.58
CA GLN A 132 11.84 1.30 -5.22
C GLN A 132 12.93 0.82 -4.26
N ASP A 133 12.63 0.71 -2.97
CA ASP A 133 13.60 0.33 -1.97
C ASP A 133 13.81 -1.19 -1.97
N ALA A 134 15.08 -1.60 -2.08
CA ALA A 134 15.47 -2.99 -2.04
C ALA A 134 15.34 -3.59 -0.63
N ASP A 135 15.29 -2.75 0.41
CA ASP A 135 15.12 -3.17 1.79
C ASP A 135 13.72 -3.77 2.06
N LEU A 136 12.78 -3.60 1.12
CA LEU A 136 11.46 -4.24 1.15
C LEU A 136 11.51 -5.72 0.71
N VAL A 137 12.53 -6.13 -0.05
CA VAL A 137 12.61 -7.48 -0.65
C VAL A 137 12.55 -8.59 0.41
N PRO A 138 13.29 -8.54 1.54
CA PRO A 138 13.17 -9.56 2.58
C PRO A 138 11.74 -9.71 3.13
N GLY A 139 11.03 -8.59 3.30
CA GLY A 139 9.63 -8.59 3.75
C GLY A 139 8.70 -9.25 2.73
N VAL A 140 8.89 -8.94 1.45
CA VAL A 140 8.13 -9.56 0.35
C VAL A 140 8.35 -11.06 0.27
N LEU A 141 9.61 -11.52 0.32
CA LEU A 141 9.93 -12.95 0.28
C LEU A 141 9.39 -13.70 1.50
N THR A 142 9.38 -13.04 2.66
CA THR A 142 8.79 -13.60 3.88
C THR A 142 7.28 -13.76 3.71
N ALA A 143 6.59 -12.74 3.17
CA ALA A 143 5.16 -12.84 2.87
C ALA A 143 4.85 -13.94 1.85
N GLU A 144 5.68 -14.09 0.81
CA GLU A 144 5.53 -15.18 -0.18
C GLU A 144 5.60 -16.56 0.49
N GLY A 145 6.56 -16.76 1.40
CA GLY A 145 6.69 -17.98 2.18
C GLY A 145 5.46 -18.26 3.06
N LEU A 146 4.87 -17.23 3.68
CA LEU A 146 3.67 -17.35 4.50
C LEU A 146 2.42 -17.71 3.67
N LEU A 147 2.36 -17.26 2.42
CA LEU A 147 1.27 -17.58 1.50
C LEU A 147 1.39 -18.98 0.88
N LYS A 148 2.47 -19.72 1.15
CA LYS A 148 2.71 -21.05 0.59
C LYS A 148 1.56 -22.01 0.95
N GLY A 149 0.94 -22.61 -0.07
CA GLY A 149 -0.20 -23.52 0.09
C GLY A 149 -1.56 -22.82 -0.03
N SER A 150 -1.58 -21.51 -0.25
CA SER A 150 -2.79 -20.76 -0.62
C SER A 150 -2.81 -20.39 -2.11
N ASP A 151 -3.99 -20.00 -2.59
CA ASP A 151 -4.18 -19.41 -3.93
C ASP A 151 -3.82 -17.92 -3.99
N ARG A 152 -3.46 -17.33 -2.85
CA ARG A 152 -3.07 -15.92 -2.75
C ARG A 152 -1.65 -15.72 -3.24
N ARG A 153 -1.33 -14.48 -3.56
CA ARG A 153 -0.06 -14.06 -4.15
C ARG A 153 0.40 -12.75 -3.54
N VAL A 154 1.72 -12.59 -3.43
CA VAL A 154 2.37 -11.30 -3.18
C VAL A 154 3.20 -10.92 -4.41
N ILE A 155 3.12 -9.65 -4.81
CA ILE A 155 3.81 -9.11 -5.99
C ILE A 155 4.56 -7.85 -5.59
N PHE A 156 5.84 -7.75 -5.97
CA PHE A 156 6.64 -6.54 -5.78
C PHE A 156 6.87 -5.81 -7.11
N LEU A 157 6.46 -4.54 -7.16
CA LEU A 157 6.54 -3.68 -8.34
C LEU A 157 7.53 -2.53 -8.10
N ALA A 158 8.69 -2.62 -8.74
CA ALA A 158 9.71 -1.57 -8.71
C ALA A 158 9.84 -0.84 -10.07
N ARG A 159 9.86 0.49 -10.03
CA ARG A 159 10.05 1.33 -11.22
C ARG A 159 11.49 1.21 -11.71
N GLY A 160 11.67 0.67 -12.91
CA GLY A 160 12.97 0.45 -13.57
C GLY A 160 13.43 -1.02 -13.57
N GLY A 161 12.72 -1.91 -12.88
CA GLY A 161 13.20 -3.27 -12.60
C GLY A 161 14.34 -3.25 -11.58
N ILE A 162 14.45 -4.29 -10.76
CA ILE A 162 15.72 -4.55 -10.08
C ILE A 162 16.62 -5.14 -11.17
N ASN A 163 17.82 -4.61 -11.42
CA ASN A 163 18.78 -5.12 -12.41
C ASN A 163 19.33 -6.54 -12.10
N ASN A 164 18.66 -7.30 -11.24
CA ASN A 164 18.86 -8.73 -11.11
C ASN A 164 17.83 -9.42 -11.98
N SER A 165 18.23 -10.52 -12.61
CA SER A 165 17.42 -11.42 -13.41
C SER A 165 16.20 -11.98 -12.66
N ASN A 166 15.22 -11.12 -12.40
CA ASN A 166 13.95 -11.41 -11.77
C ASN A 166 12.86 -11.49 -12.84
N PRO A 167 11.85 -12.34 -12.60
CA PRO A 167 10.77 -12.59 -13.54
C PRO A 167 10.16 -11.27 -14.01
N LYS A 168 10.04 -11.14 -15.33
CA LYS A 168 9.24 -10.08 -15.95
C LYS A 168 7.81 -10.24 -15.47
N MET A 169 7.03 -9.15 -15.48
CA MET A 169 5.62 -9.21 -15.11
C MET A 169 4.82 -10.23 -15.96
N THR A 170 5.27 -10.52 -17.18
CA THR A 170 4.75 -11.60 -18.04
C THR A 170 5.02 -13.01 -17.52
N ASP A 171 6.06 -13.19 -16.71
CA ASP A 171 6.43 -14.44 -16.07
C ASP A 171 5.60 -14.66 -14.77
N LEU A 172 4.86 -13.63 -14.32
CA LEU A 172 3.94 -13.68 -13.17
C LEU A 172 2.55 -14.21 -13.53
N ILE A 173 2.29 -14.46 -14.83
CA ILE A 173 1.03 -15.02 -15.34
C ILE A 173 1.34 -16.40 -15.90
N CYS A 174 1.46 -17.38 -15.00
CA CYS A 174 1.35 -18.78 -15.41
C CYS A 174 -0.11 -19.05 -15.77
N ARG A 175 -0.35 -19.32 -17.06
CA ARG A 175 -1.56 -19.95 -17.57
C ARG A 175 -1.82 -21.25 -16.77
N ARG A 176 -3.09 -21.49 -16.44
CA ARG A 176 -3.57 -22.83 -16.05
C ARG A 176 -3.12 -23.89 -17.04
#